data_AF-A0A924XES8-F1
#
_entry.id   AF-A0A924XES8-F1
#
_cell.length_a   1.000
_cell.length_b   1.000
_cell.length_c   1.000
_cell.angle_alpha   90.00
_cell.angle_beta   90.00
_cell.angle_gamma   90.00
#
_symmetry.space_group_name_H-M   'P 1'
#
loop_
_entity.id
_entity.type
_entity.pdbx_description
1 polymer ?
#
loop_
_entity_poly.entity_id
_entity_poly.type
_entity_poly.pdbx_seq_one_letter_code
_entity_poly.pdbx_strand_id
1 'polypeptide(L)'
;MPLATDLTSEERAAIEEAERKARGTHWEALGLTGSPSSADIKRAYFAVSKLVHPDRFYGKQLGDYAARLQALFVRMKRAHDVLADPTAREKYIEKHPPPEAAKTPEELDREIRIEERRKEAVDEQKAKRGASARLELAHMRMKRLADTVDSALAAGDKATARANVEQLIAGRPADKATWILEARVFEAEGKKSLAIERYRSAQRLDPTDADVRKAIDRLAGRT
;
A
#
# COMPACT_ATOMS: atom_id res chain seq x y z
N MET A 1 59.66 13.59 -12.94
CA MET A 1 59.58 12.12 -13.05
C MET A 1 59.07 11.61 -11.72
N PRO A 2 57.90 10.96 -11.62
CA PRO A 2 57.50 10.35 -10.36
C PRO A 2 58.57 9.33 -9.95
N LEU A 3 59.07 9.45 -8.73
CA LEU A 3 60.07 8.52 -8.18
C LEU A 3 59.49 7.10 -8.23
N ALA A 4 60.30 6.12 -8.63
CA ALA A 4 59.89 4.72 -8.67
C ALA A 4 59.35 4.30 -7.30
N THR A 5 58.16 3.68 -7.27
CA THR A 5 57.53 3.21 -6.05
C THR A 5 57.19 1.73 -6.14
N ASP A 6 57.40 1.02 -5.04
CA ASP A 6 57.07 -0.40 -4.88
C ASP A 6 55.59 -0.62 -4.51
N LEU A 7 54.77 0.44 -4.53
CA LEU A 7 53.32 0.35 -4.32
C LEU A 7 52.64 -0.26 -5.55
N THR A 8 51.69 -1.16 -5.32
CA THR A 8 50.82 -1.68 -6.38
C THR A 8 49.85 -0.61 -6.92
N SER A 9 49.28 -0.84 -8.10
CA SER A 9 48.26 0.07 -8.66
C SER A 9 47.03 0.20 -7.74
N GLU A 10 46.64 -0.88 -7.06
CA GLU A 10 45.54 -0.87 -6.10
C GLU A 10 45.87 -0.06 -4.84
N GLU A 11 47.07 -0.22 -4.28
CA GLU A 11 47.53 0.57 -3.11
C GLU A 11 47.58 2.07 -3.43
N ARG A 12 48.07 2.44 -4.63
CA ARG A 12 48.09 3.84 -5.07
C ARG A 12 46.68 4.40 -5.22
N ALA A 13 45.78 3.67 -5.87
CA ALA A 13 44.38 4.08 -6.03
C ALA A 13 43.66 4.25 -4.68
N ALA A 14 43.93 3.35 -3.72
CA ALA A 14 43.37 3.46 -2.37
C ALA A 14 43.87 4.69 -1.62
N ILE A 15 45.14 5.06 -1.77
CA ILE A 15 45.72 6.27 -1.17
C ILE A 15 45.11 7.52 -1.82
N GLU A 16 45.01 7.57 -3.15
CA GLU A 16 44.42 8.69 -3.88
C GLU A 16 42.95 8.91 -3.52
N GLU A 17 42.18 7.83 -3.39
CA GLU A 17 40.78 7.89 -2.95
C GLU A 17 40.67 8.39 -1.50
N ALA A 18 41.56 7.95 -0.61
CA ALA A 18 41.60 8.43 0.76
C ALA A 18 41.98 9.92 0.83
N GLU A 19 42.90 10.39 -0.02
CA GLU A 19 43.23 11.82 -0.15
C GLU A 19 42.05 12.64 -0.67
N ARG A 20 41.30 12.12 -1.65
CA ARG A 20 40.07 12.78 -2.15
C ARG A 20 39.07 12.97 -1.01
N LYS A 21 38.81 11.92 -0.24
CA LYS A 21 37.93 11.97 0.95
C LYS A 21 38.45 12.91 2.03
N ALA A 22 39.76 12.97 2.24
CA ALA A 22 40.39 13.83 3.24
C ALA A 22 40.19 15.33 2.98
N ARG A 23 39.90 15.73 1.73
CA ARG A 23 39.58 17.12 1.36
C ARG A 23 38.17 17.56 1.77
N GLY A 24 37.27 16.62 2.04
CA GLY A 24 35.90 16.88 2.46
C GLY A 24 35.78 17.15 3.97
N THR A 25 34.57 16.91 4.48
CA THR A 25 34.20 16.98 5.89
C THR A 25 34.95 15.92 6.74
N HIS A 26 34.83 16.00 8.07
CA HIS A 26 35.37 14.97 8.96
C HIS A 26 34.63 13.64 8.80
N TRP A 27 33.35 13.71 8.41
CA TRP A 27 32.54 12.54 8.04
C TRP A 27 33.13 11.85 6.82
N GLU A 28 33.35 12.58 5.73
CA GLU A 28 33.90 12.03 4.49
C GLU A 28 35.33 11.53 4.66
N ALA A 29 36.17 12.24 5.41
CA ALA A 29 37.54 11.83 5.69
C ALA A 29 37.58 10.45 6.37
N LEU A 30 36.74 10.22 7.37
CA LEU A 30 36.64 8.91 8.03
C LEU A 30 35.76 7.92 7.26
N GLY A 31 35.13 8.31 6.15
CA GLY A 31 34.19 7.48 5.40
C GLY A 31 32.91 7.15 6.20
N LEU A 32 32.49 8.06 7.09
CA LEU A 32 31.29 7.92 7.89
C LEU A 32 30.06 8.43 7.12
N THR A 33 28.97 7.66 7.22
CA THR A 33 27.65 8.00 6.68
C THR A 33 26.61 7.90 7.78
N GLY A 34 25.51 8.64 7.67
CA GLY A 34 24.40 8.49 8.59
C GLY A 34 24.58 9.23 9.93
N SER A 35 24.09 8.63 11.02
CA SER A 35 24.26 9.11 12.40
C SER A 35 25.24 8.21 13.18
N PRO A 36 26.56 8.29 12.91
CA PRO A 36 27.53 7.38 13.50
C PRO A 36 27.64 7.56 15.02
N SER A 37 27.60 6.45 15.75
CA SER A 37 27.90 6.40 17.17
C SER A 37 29.40 6.64 17.44
N SER A 38 29.76 6.89 18.69
CA SER A 38 31.19 7.01 19.09
C SER A 38 31.98 5.72 18.80
N ALA A 39 31.32 4.56 18.84
CA ALA A 39 31.92 3.29 18.47
C ALA A 39 32.22 3.24 16.95
N ASP A 40 31.31 3.75 16.12
CA ASP A 40 31.47 3.79 14.66
C ASP A 40 32.63 4.71 14.26
N ILE A 41 32.73 5.89 14.90
CA ILE A 41 33.84 6.85 14.70
C ILE A 41 35.19 6.20 15.02
N LYS A 42 35.28 5.50 16.16
CA LYS A 42 36.48 4.77 16.56
C LYS A 42 36.84 3.68 15.54
N ARG A 43 35.88 2.86 15.12
CA ARG A 43 36.11 1.80 14.12
C ARG A 43 36.56 2.37 12.78
N ALA A 44 35.93 3.44 12.30
CA ALA A 44 36.27 4.10 11.05
C ALA A 44 37.71 4.66 11.07
N TYR A 45 38.10 5.32 12.17
CA TYR A 45 39.47 5.78 12.36
C TYR A 45 40.47 4.62 12.29
N PHE A 46 40.24 3.52 13.03
CA PHE A 46 41.15 2.37 12.97
C PHE A 46 41.25 1.75 11.57
N ALA A 47 40.16 1.69 10.82
CA ALA A 47 40.16 1.17 9.46
C ALA A 47 41.02 2.04 8.52
N VAL A 48 40.83 3.36 8.57
CA VAL A 48 41.61 4.30 7.75
C VAL A 48 43.08 4.36 8.21
N SER A 49 43.35 4.36 9.51
CA SER A 49 44.71 4.30 10.05
C SER A 49 45.47 3.09 9.55
N LYS A 50 44.85 1.90 9.49
CA LYS A 50 45.51 0.70 8.94
C LYS A 50 45.85 0.81 7.46
N LEU A 51 45.08 1.57 6.69
CA LEU A 51 45.33 1.79 5.27
C LEU A 51 46.53 2.71 5.04
N VAL A 52 46.68 3.73 5.91
CA VAL A 52 47.63 4.84 5.70
C VAL A 52 48.85 4.81 6.64
N HIS A 53 48.94 3.81 7.52
CA HIS A 53 50.05 3.71 8.49
C HIS A 53 51.39 3.45 7.76
N PRO A 54 52.47 4.19 8.08
CA PRO A 54 53.77 3.99 7.44
C PRO A 54 54.33 2.57 7.63
N ASP A 55 54.12 1.96 8.80
CA ASP A 55 54.57 0.57 9.08
C ASP A 55 53.97 -0.48 8.14
N ARG A 56 52.80 -0.22 7.53
CA ARG A 56 52.21 -1.14 6.54
C ARG A 56 53.12 -1.30 5.31
N PHE A 57 53.95 -0.29 5.04
CA PHE A 57 54.82 -0.23 3.88
C PHE A 57 56.29 -0.34 4.28
N TYR A 58 56.59 -0.92 5.44
CA TYR A 58 57.96 -1.14 5.89
C TYR A 58 58.75 -1.94 4.85
N GLY A 59 59.95 -1.45 4.50
CA GLY A 59 60.81 -2.06 3.48
C GLY A 59 60.43 -1.78 2.03
N LYS A 60 59.37 -1.01 1.75
CA LYS A 60 59.00 -0.57 0.38
C LYS A 60 59.58 0.81 0.04
N GLN A 61 59.97 1.04 -1.21
CA GLN A 61 60.26 2.37 -1.73
C GLN A 61 58.96 3.12 -2.01
N LEU A 62 58.64 4.08 -1.14
CA LEU A 62 57.40 4.85 -1.24
C LEU A 62 57.52 6.10 -2.13
N GLY A 63 58.74 6.60 -2.38
CA GLY A 63 58.94 7.87 -3.08
C GLY A 63 58.10 9.00 -2.46
N ASP A 64 57.37 9.74 -3.30
CA ASP A 64 56.51 10.86 -2.90
C ASP A 64 55.30 10.43 -2.03
N TYR A 65 54.96 9.13 -2.01
CA TYR A 65 53.83 8.64 -1.23
C TYR A 65 54.09 8.66 0.28
N ALA A 66 55.34 8.66 0.74
CA ALA A 66 55.64 8.71 2.17
C ALA A 66 55.10 9.99 2.83
N ALA A 67 55.37 11.15 2.22
CA ALA A 67 54.88 12.44 2.71
C ALA A 67 53.34 12.55 2.61
N ARG A 68 52.76 12.00 1.53
CA ARG A 68 51.31 11.95 1.31
C ARG A 68 50.59 11.11 2.38
N LEU A 69 51.12 9.92 2.68
CA LEU A 69 50.62 9.04 3.74
C LEU A 69 50.67 9.70 5.11
N GLN A 70 51.78 10.39 5.43
CA GLN A 70 51.92 11.13 6.68
C GLN A 70 50.89 12.26 6.79
N ALA A 71 50.72 13.08 5.74
CA ALA A 71 49.75 14.16 5.73
C ALA A 71 48.31 13.63 5.89
N LEU A 72 48.01 12.52 5.22
CA LEU A 72 46.73 11.84 5.31
C LEU A 72 46.47 11.31 6.73
N PHE A 73 47.44 10.65 7.34
CA PHE A 73 47.34 10.17 8.72
C PHE A 73 47.03 11.30 9.71
N VAL A 74 47.73 12.43 9.60
CA VAL A 74 47.48 13.62 10.44
C VAL A 74 46.06 14.17 10.24
N ARG A 75 45.59 14.25 8.98
CA ARG A 75 44.23 14.73 8.65
C ARG A 75 43.13 13.81 9.20
N MET A 76 43.35 12.49 9.18
CA MET A 76 42.42 11.50 9.72
C MET A 76 42.40 11.49 11.24
N LYS A 77 43.57 11.62 11.88
CA LYS A 77 43.67 11.79 13.33
C LYS A 77 42.92 13.04 13.78
N ARG A 78 43.09 14.17 13.10
CA ARG A 78 42.34 15.40 13.40
C ARG A 78 40.83 15.22 13.27
N ALA A 79 40.37 14.50 12.24
CA ALA A 79 38.94 14.20 12.08
C ALA A 79 38.39 13.39 13.25
N HIS A 80 39.11 12.34 13.63
CA HIS A 80 38.77 11.50 14.77
C HIS A 80 38.76 12.30 16.08
N ASP A 81 39.81 13.08 16.36
CA ASP A 81 39.94 13.82 17.62
C ASP A 81 38.78 14.80 17.84
N VAL A 82 38.30 15.46 16.77
CA VAL A 82 37.12 16.35 16.82
C VAL A 82 35.81 15.58 16.99
N LEU A 83 35.66 14.43 16.32
CA LEU A 83 34.42 13.65 16.36
C LEU A 83 34.29 12.76 17.62
N ALA A 84 35.41 12.39 18.24
CA ALA A 84 35.47 11.55 19.43
C ALA A 84 35.16 12.33 20.72
N ASP A 85 35.46 13.63 20.77
CA ASP A 85 35.05 14.50 21.88
C ASP A 85 33.58 14.93 21.72
N PRO A 86 32.67 14.60 22.66
CA PRO A 86 31.26 14.97 22.57
C PRO A 86 31.03 16.47 22.39
N THR A 87 31.83 17.31 23.06
CA THR A 87 31.65 18.77 23.03
C THR A 87 32.10 19.37 21.69
N ALA A 88 33.27 18.96 21.19
CA ALA A 88 33.74 19.37 19.87
C ALA A 88 32.85 18.81 18.75
N ARG A 89 32.34 17.59 18.90
CA ARG A 89 31.44 16.95 17.94
C ARG A 89 30.13 17.72 17.79
N GLU A 90 29.52 18.15 18.88
CA GLU A 90 28.29 18.94 18.84
C GLU A 90 28.48 20.26 18.07
N LYS A 91 29.54 21.01 18.41
CA LYS A 91 29.92 22.24 17.68
C LYS A 91 30.28 21.99 16.22
N TYR A 92 30.81 20.80 15.91
CA TYR A 92 31.14 20.41 14.55
C TYR A 92 29.89 20.09 13.74
N ILE A 93 28.93 19.35 14.32
CA ILE A 93 27.63 19.01 13.71
C ILE A 93 26.85 20.27 13.33
N GLU A 94 26.86 21.29 14.19
CA GLU A 94 26.19 22.57 13.93
C GLU A 94 26.66 23.24 12.63
N LYS A 95 27.98 23.17 12.35
CA LYS A 95 28.59 23.79 11.17
C LYS A 95 28.68 22.86 9.96
N HIS A 96 28.70 21.56 10.19
CA HIS A 96 28.89 20.51 9.20
C HIS A 96 27.94 19.35 9.55
N PRO A 97 26.64 19.48 9.23
CA PRO A 97 25.68 18.43 9.52
C PRO A 97 26.15 17.13 8.86
N PRO A 98 26.00 15.97 9.54
CA PRO A 98 26.37 14.70 8.95
C PRO A 98 25.63 14.50 7.62
N PRO A 99 26.27 13.87 6.61
CA PRO A 99 25.58 13.54 5.37
C PRO A 99 24.34 12.73 5.72
N GLU A 100 23.19 13.21 5.25
CA GLU A 100 21.82 12.86 5.61
C GLU A 100 21.72 11.48 6.28
N ALA A 101 21.21 11.43 7.52
CA ALA A 101 21.08 10.20 8.28
C ALA A 101 20.36 9.12 7.44
N ALA A 102 21.09 8.19 6.83
CA ALA A 102 20.47 7.07 6.15
C ALA A 102 19.58 6.37 7.18
N LYS A 103 18.26 6.34 6.91
CA LYS A 103 17.26 5.66 7.75
C LYS A 103 17.81 4.28 8.09
N THR A 104 17.77 3.90 9.36
CA THR A 104 18.18 2.56 9.76
C THR A 104 17.35 1.51 9.01
N PRO A 105 17.87 0.28 8.83
CA PRO A 105 17.07 -0.81 8.24
C PRO A 105 15.71 -1.00 8.92
N GLU A 106 15.64 -0.76 10.23
CA GLU A 106 14.40 -0.82 11.02
C GLU A 106 13.42 0.30 10.68
N GLU A 107 13.91 1.53 10.49
CA GLU A 107 13.08 2.67 10.09
C GLU A 107 12.55 2.52 8.66
N LEU A 108 13.39 2.00 7.75
CA LEU A 108 12.99 1.71 6.37
C LEU A 108 11.93 0.61 6.31
N ASP A 109 12.12 -0.50 7.03
CA ASP A 109 11.14 -1.58 7.14
C ASP A 109 9.83 -1.11 7.77
N ARG A 110 9.88 -0.24 8.78
CA ARG A 110 8.68 0.39 9.36
C ARG A 110 7.93 1.23 8.33
N GLU A 111 8.65 2.03 7.54
CA GLU A 111 8.05 2.89 6.52
C GLU A 111 7.43 2.09 5.38
N ILE A 112 8.12 1.06 4.89
CA ILE A 112 7.58 0.11 3.90
C ILE A 112 6.28 -0.50 4.42
N ARG A 113 6.24 -1.00 5.65
CA ARG A 113 5.02 -1.57 6.26
C ARG A 113 3.88 -0.55 6.43
N ILE A 114 4.20 0.72 6.63
CA ILE A 114 3.20 1.79 6.71
C ILE A 114 2.62 2.05 5.32
N GLU A 115 3.47 2.14 4.29
CA GLU A 115 3.03 2.34 2.91
C GLU A 115 2.22 1.16 2.39
N GLU A 116 2.64 -0.08 2.67
CA GLU A 116 1.91 -1.30 2.33
C GLU A 116 0.51 -1.30 2.95
N ARG A 117 0.40 -1.06 4.26
CA ARG A 117 -0.90 -0.96 4.94
C ARG A 117 -1.77 0.15 4.37
N ARG A 118 -1.18 1.30 4.02
CA ARG A 118 -1.92 2.40 3.39
C ARG A 118 -2.47 1.99 2.03
N LYS A 119 -1.66 1.29 1.22
CA LYS A 119 -2.06 0.79 -0.09
C LYS A 119 -3.16 -0.26 0.02
N GLU A 120 -3.01 -1.22 0.93
CA GLU A 120 -4.05 -2.23 1.23
C GLU A 120 -5.37 -1.59 1.65
N ALA A 121 -5.34 -0.60 2.54
CA ALA A 121 -6.54 0.11 2.98
C ALA A 121 -7.25 0.85 1.82
N VAL A 122 -6.47 1.44 0.90
CA VAL A 122 -7.00 2.10 -0.30
C VAL A 122 -7.65 1.08 -1.24
N ASP A 123 -6.99 -0.05 -1.49
CA ASP A 123 -7.49 -1.11 -2.35
C ASP A 123 -8.76 -1.75 -1.77
N GLU A 124 -8.80 -2.01 -0.47
CA GLU A 124 -9.99 -2.50 0.24
C GLU A 124 -11.15 -1.50 0.14
N GLN A 125 -10.88 -0.20 0.36
CA GLN A 125 -11.91 0.83 0.24
C GLN A 125 -12.46 0.92 -1.18
N LYS A 126 -11.60 0.80 -2.21
CA LYS A 126 -12.02 0.78 -3.61
C LYS A 126 -12.86 -0.46 -3.93
N ALA A 127 -12.47 -1.63 -3.42
CA ALA A 127 -13.24 -2.86 -3.57
C ALA A 127 -14.63 -2.76 -2.91
N LYS A 128 -14.71 -2.24 -1.68
CA LYS A 128 -15.98 -2.01 -0.97
C LYS A 128 -16.89 -1.03 -1.72
N ARG A 129 -16.34 0.09 -2.22
CA ARG A 129 -17.09 1.04 -3.06
C ARG A 129 -17.60 0.39 -4.35
N GLY A 130 -16.76 -0.41 -5.01
CA GLY A 130 -17.14 -1.16 -6.20
C GLY A 130 -18.26 -2.17 -5.94
N ALA A 131 -18.18 -2.92 -4.84
CA ALA A 131 -19.23 -3.86 -4.44
C ALA A 131 -20.55 -3.13 -4.12
N SER A 132 -20.49 -2.04 -3.37
CA SER A 132 -21.66 -1.21 -3.05
C SER A 132 -22.31 -0.63 -4.32
N ALA A 133 -21.52 -0.12 -5.27
CA ALA A 133 -22.05 0.41 -6.52
C ALA A 133 -22.74 -0.66 -7.38
N ARG A 134 -22.19 -1.89 -7.42
CA ARG A 134 -22.82 -3.02 -8.13
C ARG A 134 -24.14 -3.42 -7.48
N LEU A 135 -24.18 -3.47 -6.15
CA LEU A 135 -25.40 -3.78 -5.39
C LEU A 135 -26.48 -2.73 -5.65
N GLU A 136 -26.10 -1.44 -5.63
CA GLU A 136 -27.01 -0.33 -5.92
C GLU A 136 -27.58 -0.44 -7.34
N LEU A 137 -26.74 -0.70 -8.34
CA LEU A 137 -27.18 -0.87 -9.72
C LEU A 137 -28.11 -2.08 -9.88
N ALA A 138 -27.85 -3.19 -9.18
CA ALA A 138 -28.73 -4.34 -9.16
C ALA A 138 -30.09 -4.00 -8.56
N HIS A 139 -30.13 -3.27 -7.43
CA HIS A 139 -31.36 -2.79 -6.81
C HIS A 139 -32.16 -1.87 -7.74
N MET A 140 -31.50 -0.90 -8.39
CA MET A 140 -32.14 -0.02 -9.36
C MET A 140 -32.72 -0.80 -10.55
N ARG A 141 -31.99 -1.80 -11.07
CA ARG A 141 -32.49 -2.65 -12.15
C ARG A 141 -33.74 -3.42 -11.71
N MET A 142 -33.71 -4.04 -10.54
CA MET A 142 -34.88 -4.78 -10.02
C MET A 142 -36.08 -3.85 -9.83
N LYS A 143 -35.87 -2.66 -9.27
CA LYS A 143 -36.94 -1.66 -9.13
C LYS A 143 -37.57 -1.31 -10.48
N ARG A 144 -36.75 -1.02 -11.51
CA ARG A 144 -37.25 -0.73 -12.87
C ARG A 144 -38.06 -1.87 -13.47
N LEU A 145 -37.63 -3.12 -13.26
CA LEU A 145 -38.40 -4.28 -13.72
C LEU A 145 -39.77 -4.33 -13.03
N ALA A 146 -39.84 -4.10 -11.72
CA ALA A 146 -41.10 -4.05 -10.98
C ALA A 146 -42.03 -2.93 -11.50
N ASP A 147 -41.49 -1.71 -11.66
CA ASP A 147 -42.24 -0.57 -12.19
C ASP A 147 -42.78 -0.86 -13.62
N THR A 148 -42.01 -1.61 -14.42
CA THR A 148 -42.40 -2.04 -15.77
C THR A 148 -43.52 -3.08 -15.73
N VAL A 149 -43.46 -4.05 -14.81
CA VAL A 149 -44.55 -5.02 -14.60
C VAL A 149 -45.84 -4.30 -14.23
N ASP A 150 -45.78 -3.37 -13.27
CA ASP A 150 -46.95 -2.59 -12.85
C ASP A 150 -47.57 -1.79 -14.00
N SER A 151 -46.72 -1.08 -14.75
CA SER A 151 -47.17 -0.28 -15.89
C SER A 151 -47.76 -1.13 -17.02
N ALA A 152 -47.14 -2.28 -17.31
CA ALA A 152 -47.62 -3.22 -18.32
C ALA A 152 -48.97 -3.85 -17.93
N LEU A 153 -49.14 -4.22 -16.66
CA LEU A 153 -50.43 -4.71 -16.14
C LEU A 153 -51.52 -3.65 -16.24
N ALA A 154 -51.21 -2.39 -15.91
CA ALA A 154 -52.15 -1.27 -16.05
C ALA A 154 -52.56 -1.04 -17.53
N ALA A 155 -51.63 -1.23 -18.46
CA ALA A 155 -51.88 -1.15 -19.89
C ALA A 155 -52.55 -2.41 -20.49
N GLY A 156 -52.70 -3.49 -19.71
CA GLY A 156 -53.20 -4.78 -20.17
C GLY A 156 -52.20 -5.58 -21.03
N ASP A 157 -50.94 -5.14 -21.13
CA ASP A 157 -49.87 -5.85 -21.84
C ASP A 157 -49.30 -6.98 -20.98
N LYS A 158 -49.97 -8.12 -21.06
CA LYS A 158 -49.64 -9.32 -20.28
C LYS A 158 -48.28 -9.91 -20.67
N ALA A 159 -47.89 -9.80 -21.95
CA ALA A 159 -46.65 -10.38 -22.46
C ALA A 159 -45.44 -9.66 -21.84
N THR A 160 -45.45 -8.34 -21.83
CA THR A 160 -44.39 -7.53 -21.20
C THR A 160 -44.36 -7.74 -19.69
N ALA A 161 -45.52 -7.80 -19.03
CA ALA A 161 -45.60 -8.07 -17.60
C ALA A 161 -45.00 -9.44 -17.23
N ARG A 162 -45.30 -10.48 -18.02
CA ARG A 162 -44.77 -11.84 -17.83
C ARG A 162 -43.26 -11.89 -18.02
N ALA A 163 -42.74 -11.31 -19.10
CA ALA A 163 -41.30 -11.34 -19.38
C ALA A 163 -40.48 -10.63 -18.29
N ASN A 164 -40.97 -9.50 -17.76
CA ASN A 164 -40.25 -8.75 -16.73
C ASN A 164 -40.37 -9.38 -15.34
N VAL A 165 -41.50 -10.02 -15.00
CA VAL A 165 -41.63 -10.73 -13.73
C VAL A 165 -40.75 -11.98 -13.68
N GLU A 166 -40.56 -12.68 -14.81
CA GLU A 166 -39.62 -13.80 -14.90
C GLU A 166 -38.17 -13.35 -14.68
N GLN A 167 -37.79 -12.17 -15.18
CA GLN A 167 -36.48 -11.59 -14.87
C GLN A 167 -36.33 -11.19 -13.40
N LEU A 168 -37.40 -10.72 -12.74
CA LEU A 168 -37.41 -10.46 -11.30
C LEU A 168 -37.22 -11.73 -10.49
N ILE A 169 -37.92 -12.82 -10.86
CA ILE A 169 -37.80 -14.13 -10.20
C ILE A 169 -36.39 -14.68 -10.36
N ALA A 170 -35.80 -14.56 -11.55
CA ALA A 170 -34.42 -14.98 -11.78
C ALA A 170 -33.41 -14.22 -10.90
N GLY A 171 -33.68 -12.95 -10.58
CA GLY A 171 -32.84 -12.13 -9.71
C GLY A 171 -33.13 -12.26 -8.20
N ARG A 172 -34.39 -12.48 -7.82
CA ARG A 172 -34.89 -12.59 -6.44
C ARG A 172 -36.00 -13.66 -6.34
N PRO A 173 -35.63 -14.95 -6.37
CA PRO A 173 -36.59 -16.04 -6.50
C PRO A 173 -37.47 -16.30 -5.27
N ALA A 174 -37.26 -15.60 -4.15
CA ALA A 174 -37.98 -15.85 -2.89
C ALA A 174 -38.31 -14.55 -2.13
N ASP A 175 -38.64 -13.48 -2.86
CA ASP A 175 -39.05 -12.21 -2.26
C ASP A 175 -40.58 -12.06 -2.28
N LYS A 176 -41.16 -11.50 -1.21
CA LYS A 176 -42.61 -11.28 -1.07
C LYS A 176 -43.14 -10.42 -2.22
N ALA A 177 -42.44 -9.33 -2.55
CA ALA A 177 -42.85 -8.43 -3.62
C ALA A 177 -42.86 -9.12 -4.99
N THR A 178 -41.86 -9.96 -5.28
CA THR A 178 -41.82 -10.76 -6.51
C THR A 178 -42.99 -11.74 -6.58
N TRP A 179 -43.32 -12.43 -5.49
CA TRP A 179 -44.48 -13.33 -5.45
C TRP A 179 -45.81 -12.61 -5.68
N ILE A 180 -45.97 -11.41 -5.13
CA ILE A 180 -47.16 -10.59 -5.35
C ILE A 180 -47.25 -10.16 -6.81
N LEU A 181 -46.16 -9.68 -7.41
CA LEU A 181 -46.15 -9.28 -8.81
C LEU A 181 -46.45 -10.45 -9.75
N GLU A 182 -45.86 -11.63 -9.50
CA GLU A 182 -46.14 -12.82 -10.30
C GLU A 182 -47.60 -13.26 -10.16
N ALA A 183 -48.15 -13.20 -8.95
CA ALA A 183 -49.56 -13.49 -8.72
C ALA A 183 -50.47 -12.55 -9.52
N ARG A 184 -50.18 -11.25 -9.54
CA ARG A 184 -50.91 -10.24 -10.33
C ARG A 184 -50.81 -10.49 -11.84
N VAL A 185 -49.65 -10.93 -12.33
CA VAL A 185 -49.50 -11.36 -13.73
C VAL A 185 -50.39 -12.57 -14.03
N PHE A 186 -50.39 -13.59 -13.16
CA PHE A 186 -51.28 -14.74 -13.33
C PHE A 186 -52.77 -14.39 -13.25
N GLU A 187 -53.15 -13.43 -12.40
CA GLU A 187 -54.51 -12.90 -12.38
C GLU A 187 -54.91 -12.26 -13.71
N ALA A 188 -54.04 -11.41 -14.27
CA ALA A 188 -54.29 -10.76 -15.56
C ALA A 188 -54.39 -11.78 -16.72
N GLU A 189 -53.68 -12.90 -16.62
CA GLU A 189 -53.77 -14.03 -17.55
C GLU A 189 -55.00 -14.94 -17.31
N GLY A 190 -55.76 -14.72 -16.23
CA GLY A 190 -56.93 -15.54 -15.87
C GLY A 190 -56.57 -16.85 -15.15
N LYS A 191 -55.31 -17.07 -14.80
CA LYS A 191 -54.79 -18.29 -14.15
C LYS A 191 -54.97 -18.21 -12.62
N LYS A 192 -56.22 -18.15 -12.16
CA LYS A 192 -56.59 -17.92 -10.75
C LYS A 192 -55.91 -18.88 -9.76
N SER A 193 -55.86 -20.18 -10.08
CA SER A 193 -55.25 -21.17 -9.18
C SER A 193 -53.76 -20.91 -8.94
N LEU A 194 -53.02 -20.55 -9.99
CA LEU A 194 -51.60 -20.21 -9.89
C LEU A 194 -51.40 -18.88 -9.15
N ALA A 195 -52.26 -17.88 -9.40
CA ALA A 195 -52.21 -16.62 -8.67
C ALA A 195 -52.39 -16.83 -7.15
N ILE A 196 -53.37 -17.63 -6.73
CA ILE A 196 -53.59 -17.99 -5.31
C ILE A 196 -52.34 -18.64 -4.70
N GLU A 197 -51.69 -19.55 -5.42
CA GLU A 197 -50.50 -20.24 -4.95
C GLU A 197 -49.31 -19.28 -4.71
N ARG A 198 -49.11 -18.33 -5.64
CA ARG A 198 -48.09 -17.29 -5.50
C ARG A 198 -48.42 -16.33 -4.35
N TYR A 199 -49.68 -15.89 -4.21
CA TYR A 199 -50.10 -15.09 -3.04
C TYR A 199 -49.92 -15.82 -1.72
N ARG A 200 -50.22 -17.12 -1.64
CA ARG A 200 -49.93 -17.93 -0.43
C ARG A 200 -48.44 -17.99 -0.13
N SER A 201 -47.60 -18.03 -1.16
CA SER A 201 -46.15 -17.95 -0.97
C SER A 201 -45.73 -16.60 -0.39
N ALA A 202 -46.31 -15.49 -0.86
CA ALA A 202 -46.13 -14.17 -0.25
C ALA A 202 -46.67 -14.11 1.19
N GLN A 203 -47.85 -14.67 1.45
CA GLN A 203 -48.48 -14.71 2.77
C GLN A 203 -47.67 -15.51 3.79
N ARG A 204 -46.94 -16.55 3.37
CA ARG A 204 -46.02 -17.26 4.27
C ARG A 204 -44.87 -16.38 4.76
N LEU A 205 -44.43 -15.42 3.94
CA LEU A 205 -43.38 -14.48 4.31
C LEU A 205 -43.91 -13.33 5.18
N ASP A 206 -45.15 -12.91 4.96
CA ASP A 206 -45.86 -11.94 5.80
C ASP A 206 -47.34 -12.31 5.95
N PRO A 207 -47.69 -13.05 7.02
CA PRO A 207 -49.07 -13.48 7.26
C PRO A 207 -50.04 -12.34 7.59
N THR A 208 -49.52 -11.17 7.96
CA THR A 208 -50.31 -10.02 8.42
C THR A 208 -50.78 -9.12 7.28
N ASP A 209 -50.26 -9.34 6.07
CA ASP A 209 -50.61 -8.57 4.88
C ASP A 209 -52.10 -8.76 4.52
N ALA A 210 -52.89 -7.73 4.81
CA ALA A 210 -54.32 -7.72 4.56
C ALA A 210 -54.65 -7.72 3.07
N ASP A 211 -53.79 -7.15 2.22
CA ASP A 211 -54.04 -7.05 0.78
C ASP A 211 -53.82 -8.40 0.10
N VAL A 212 -52.76 -9.12 0.49
CA VAL A 212 -52.51 -10.50 0.02
C VAL A 212 -53.66 -11.42 0.44
N ARG A 213 -54.13 -11.31 1.68
CA ARG A 213 -55.28 -12.11 2.16
C ARG A 213 -56.56 -11.81 1.37
N LYS A 214 -56.91 -10.54 1.21
CA LYS A 214 -58.07 -10.12 0.40
C LYS A 214 -57.97 -10.60 -1.04
N ALA A 215 -56.78 -10.57 -1.64
CA ALA A 215 -56.56 -11.07 -2.99
C ALA A 215 -56.84 -12.58 -3.10
N ILE A 216 -56.35 -13.39 -2.13
CA ILE A 216 -56.64 -14.83 -2.07
C ILE A 216 -58.13 -15.09 -1.93
N ASP A 217 -58.80 -14.42 -1.00
CA ASP A 217 -60.23 -14.62 -0.71
C ASP A 217 -61.09 -14.26 -1.94
N ARG A 218 -60.80 -13.13 -2.58
CA ARG A 218 -61.43 -12.71 -3.84
C ARG A 218 -61.25 -13.74 -4.95
N LEU A 219 -60.03 -14.25 -5.15
CA LEU A 219 -59.76 -15.23 -6.20
C LEU A 219 -60.38 -16.61 -5.90
N ALA A 220 -60.51 -16.96 -4.61
CA ALA A 220 -61.11 -18.21 -4.16
C ALA A 220 -62.65 -18.17 -4.14
N GLY A 221 -63.28 -17.03 -4.45
CA GLY A 221 -64.73 -16.87 -4.41
C GLY A 221 -65.30 -16.84 -2.98
N ARG A 222 -64.46 -16.49 -2.00
CA ARG A 222 -64.86 -16.31 -0.60
C ARG A 222 -64.98 -14.80 -0.36
N THR A 223 -66.11 -14.22 -0.73
CA THR A 223 -66.47 -12.83 -0.40
C THR A 223 -67.55 -12.82 0.66
#